data_AF-A0A2U8RNA5-F1
#
_entry.id   AF-A0A2U8RNA5-F1
#
_cell.length_a   1.000
_cell.length_b   1.000
_cell.length_c   1.000
_cell.angle_alpha   90.00
_cell.angle_beta   90.00
_cell.angle_gamma   90.00
#
_symmetry.space_group_name_H-M   'P 1'
#
loop_
_entity.id
_entity.type
_entity.pdbx_description
1 polymer ?
#
loop_
_entity_poly.entity_id
_entity_poly.type
_entity_poly.pdbx_seq_one_letter_code
_entity_poly.pdbx_strand_id
1 'polypeptide(L)'
;MLSILISVAFYTLLERKILSYMQMRKGPNKVGMLGILQPFSDAIKLFNKNLLSMESMNSNLSYITPLMSLFISLSIISLISFNWYSLIDVKHNMLLFFILSSMMVYSILLIGWSSNSKYSYLGSIRSVAQMISYEASFFMMILFLVLLSQSYSLIQMELSQLMMKFLYGNMILFIMWFLSCLAETNRSPFDFAEGESEL
;
A
#
# COMPACT_ATOMS: atom_id res chain seq x y z
N MET A 1 6.89 -4.41 -14.19
CA MET A 1 7.42 -4.37 -12.81
C MET A 1 8.51 -3.31 -12.61
N LEU A 2 9.58 -3.28 -13.40
CA LEU A 2 10.62 -2.25 -13.24
C LEU A 2 10.08 -0.80 -13.38
N SER A 3 9.21 -0.56 -14.36
CA SER A 3 8.52 0.72 -14.54
C SER A 3 7.72 1.16 -13.31
N ILE A 4 7.17 0.20 -12.55
CA ILE A 4 6.38 0.47 -11.34
C ILE A 4 7.30 0.88 -10.18
N LEU A 5 8.46 0.25 -10.02
CA LEU A 5 9.43 0.69 -9.01
C LEU A 5 9.92 2.12 -9.28
N ILE A 6 10.13 2.46 -10.56
CA ILE A 6 10.49 3.82 -10.97
C ILE A 6 9.34 4.79 -10.67
N SER A 7 8.08 4.41 -10.95
CA SER A 7 6.93 5.27 -10.66
C SER A 7 6.74 5.50 -9.16
N VAL A 8 6.93 4.49 -8.32
CA VAL A 8 6.91 4.62 -6.85
C VAL A 8 7.99 5.59 -6.36
N ALA A 9 9.20 5.51 -6.89
CA ALA A 9 10.27 6.44 -6.54
C ALA A 9 9.89 7.89 -6.83
N PHE A 10 9.31 8.18 -8.01
CA PHE A 10 8.83 9.53 -8.34
C PHE A 10 7.57 9.94 -7.57
N TYR A 11 6.72 9.00 -7.18
CA TYR A 11 5.56 9.27 -6.34
C TYR A 11 5.97 9.89 -5.00
N THR A 12 7.06 9.44 -4.38
CA THR A 12 7.57 10.05 -3.13
C THR A 12 7.97 11.52 -3.29
N LEU A 13 8.56 11.88 -4.44
CA LEU A 13 8.89 13.28 -4.75
C LEU A 13 7.62 14.10 -4.97
N LEU A 14 6.64 13.55 -5.70
CA LEU A 14 5.36 14.18 -5.95
C LEU A 14 4.64 14.48 -4.63
N GLU A 15 4.59 13.51 -3.71
CA GLU A 15 4.00 13.67 -2.38
C GLU A 15 4.66 14.84 -1.61
N ARG A 16 6.00 14.87 -1.54
CA ARG A 16 6.74 15.98 -0.87
C ARG A 16 6.46 17.34 -1.51
N LYS A 17 6.34 17.40 -2.85
CA LYS A 17 6.04 18.65 -3.55
C LYS A 17 4.62 19.13 -3.31
N ILE A 18 3.62 18.26 -3.42
CA ILE A 18 2.22 18.63 -3.16
C ILE A 18 2.04 19.13 -1.72
N LEU A 19 2.58 18.40 -0.74
CA LEU A 19 2.52 18.82 0.67
C LEU A 19 3.21 20.17 0.90
N SER A 20 4.35 20.40 0.24
CA SER A 20 5.05 21.69 0.35
C SER A 20 4.22 22.84 -0.21
N TYR A 21 3.57 22.64 -1.36
CA TYR A 21 2.73 23.67 -1.98
C TYR A 21 1.49 23.97 -1.15
N MET A 22 0.84 22.96 -0.57
CA MET A 22 -0.27 23.15 0.36
C MET A 22 0.14 23.94 1.60
N GLN A 23 1.38 23.78 2.06
CA GLN A 23 1.97 24.49 3.19
C GLN A 23 2.63 25.83 2.80
N MET A 24 2.44 26.31 1.57
CA MET A 24 3.04 27.55 1.05
C MET A 24 4.58 27.61 1.16
N ARG A 25 5.26 26.46 1.06
CA ARG A 25 6.73 26.36 1.00
C ARG A 25 7.18 25.62 -0.26
N LYS A 26 8.41 25.88 -0.71
CA LYS A 26 8.98 25.15 -1.86
C LYS A 26 9.45 23.77 -1.40
N GLY A 27 9.05 22.74 -2.14
CA GLY A 27 9.52 21.37 -1.96
C GLY A 27 10.98 21.17 -2.37
N PRO A 28 11.46 19.92 -2.44
CA PRO A 28 12.84 19.62 -2.84
C PRO A 28 13.09 20.13 -4.27
N ASN A 29 13.92 21.18 -4.38
CA ASN A 29 14.25 21.84 -5.65
C ASN A 29 15.76 21.89 -5.94
N LYS A 30 16.63 21.49 -4.98
CA LYS A 30 18.09 21.65 -5.09
C LYS A 30 18.79 20.48 -5.80
N VAL A 31 18.28 19.26 -5.68
CA VAL A 31 18.94 18.05 -6.24
C VAL A 31 18.56 17.88 -7.71
N GLY A 32 19.45 18.31 -8.61
CA GLY A 32 19.22 18.30 -10.06
C GLY A 32 18.23 19.36 -10.55
N MET A 33 17.76 19.24 -11.79
CA MET A 33 16.80 20.17 -12.36
C MET A 33 15.44 20.01 -11.65
N LEU A 34 14.93 21.08 -11.03
CA LEU A 34 13.65 21.11 -10.28
C LEU A 34 13.51 19.98 -9.23
N GLY A 35 14.61 19.41 -8.72
CA GLY A 35 14.56 18.33 -7.73
C GLY A 35 14.31 16.92 -8.27
N ILE A 36 14.22 16.71 -9.59
CA ILE A 36 13.84 15.41 -10.20
C ILE A 36 14.75 14.26 -9.73
N LEU A 37 16.02 14.53 -9.43
CA LEU A 37 16.99 13.52 -9.01
C LEU A 37 16.92 13.17 -7.51
N GLN A 38 16.01 13.76 -6.74
CA GLN A 38 15.88 13.52 -5.30
C GLN A 38 15.65 12.03 -4.92
N PRO A 39 14.77 11.26 -5.60
CA PRO A 39 14.55 9.85 -5.22
C PRO A 39 15.83 9.02 -5.37
N PHE A 40 16.65 9.32 -6.39
CA PHE A 40 17.94 8.67 -6.59
C PHE A 40 18.95 9.04 -5.50
N SER A 41 19.00 10.32 -5.08
CA SER A 41 19.89 10.71 -3.98
C SER A 41 19.51 10.07 -2.65
N ASP A 42 18.21 9.93 -2.38
CA ASP A 42 17.71 9.27 -1.16
C ASP A 42 18.05 7.77 -1.18
N ALA A 43 17.93 7.11 -2.33
CA ALA A 43 18.33 5.71 -2.50
C ALA A 43 19.84 5.51 -2.28
N ILE A 44 20.69 6.32 -2.92
CA ILE A 44 22.16 6.24 -2.76
C ILE A 44 22.55 6.50 -1.29
N LYS A 45 21.89 7.45 -0.62
CA LYS A 45 22.11 7.73 0.80
C LYS A 45 21.80 6.52 1.67
N LEU A 46 20.71 5.79 1.40
CA LEU A 46 20.34 4.58 2.14
C LEU A 46 21.30 3.42 1.86
N PHE A 47 21.76 3.23 0.62
CA PHE A 47 22.75 2.21 0.27
C PHE A 47 24.11 2.42 0.95
N ASN A 48 24.51 3.68 1.15
CA ASN A 48 25.77 4.00 1.81
C ASN A 48 25.70 3.95 3.34
N LYS A 49 24.52 3.76 3.93
CA LYS A 49 24.36 3.75 5.39
C LYS A 49 24.71 2.36 5.93
N ASN A 50 25.58 2.32 6.94
CA ASN A 50 25.94 1.06 7.61
C ASN A 50 24.69 0.45 8.29
N LEU A 51 24.52 -0.86 8.10
CA LEU A 51 23.50 -1.64 8.77
C LEU A 51 23.93 -1.85 10.23
N LEU A 52 23.21 -1.24 11.18
CA LEU A 52 23.39 -1.46 12.61
C LEU A 52 22.38 -2.52 13.06
N SER A 53 22.86 -3.74 13.35
CA SER A 53 22.04 -4.77 13.99
C SER A 53 22.12 -4.62 15.52
N MET A 54 20.99 -4.51 16.20
CA MET A 54 20.96 -4.58 17.66
C MET A 54 21.04 -6.05 18.12
N GLU A 55 21.70 -6.30 19.24
CA GLU A 55 21.93 -7.65 19.78
C GLU A 55 20.64 -8.39 20.15
N SER A 56 19.58 -7.67 20.53
CA SER A 56 18.31 -8.26 20.92
C SER A 56 17.41 -8.63 19.75
N MET A 57 17.73 -8.27 18.50
CA MET A 57 16.84 -8.39 17.36
C MET A 57 16.98 -9.75 16.67
N ASN A 58 15.86 -10.33 16.22
CA ASN A 58 15.89 -11.52 15.38
C ASN A 58 16.30 -11.16 13.94
N SER A 59 17.61 -11.26 13.65
CA SER A 59 18.20 -10.86 12.37
C SER A 59 17.52 -11.51 11.15
N ASN A 60 17.35 -12.83 11.16
CA ASN A 60 16.73 -13.56 10.04
C ASN A 60 15.31 -13.07 9.72
N LEU A 61 14.48 -12.88 10.75
CA LEU A 61 13.12 -12.35 10.59
C LEU A 61 13.16 -10.92 10.06
N SER A 62 14.02 -10.05 10.61
CA SER A 62 14.11 -8.65 10.20
C SER A 62 14.52 -8.43 8.74
N TYR A 63 15.26 -9.37 8.13
CA TYR A 63 15.62 -9.31 6.71
C TYR A 63 14.56 -9.92 5.79
N ILE A 64 13.87 -10.98 6.23
CA ILE A 64 12.86 -11.68 5.41
C ILE A 64 11.55 -10.87 5.36
N THR A 65 11.16 -10.21 6.46
CA THR A 65 9.85 -9.57 6.55
C THR A 65 9.65 -8.39 5.57
N PRO A 66 10.62 -7.47 5.35
CA PRO A 66 10.45 -6.42 4.35
C PRO A 66 10.40 -7.00 2.93
N LEU A 67 11.14 -8.08 2.67
CA LEU A 67 11.12 -8.78 1.38
C LEU A 67 9.75 -9.41 1.10
N MET A 68 9.13 -10.04 2.12
CA MET A 68 7.77 -10.57 2.01
C MET A 68 6.75 -9.47 1.71
N SER A 69 6.82 -8.34 2.43
CA SER A 69 5.89 -7.21 2.18
C SER A 69 6.01 -6.67 0.75
N LEU A 70 7.24 -6.46 0.25
CA LEU A 70 7.46 -6.01 -1.12
C LEU A 70 6.96 -7.04 -2.14
N PHE A 71 7.20 -8.34 -1.89
CA PHE A 71 6.74 -9.40 -2.79
C PHE A 71 5.22 -9.44 -2.92
N ILE A 72 4.49 -9.36 -1.80
CA ILE A 72 3.03 -9.33 -1.82
C ILE A 72 2.51 -8.05 -2.52
N SER A 73 3.17 -6.90 -2.35
CA SER A 73 2.75 -5.66 -3.02
C SER A 73 2.85 -5.76 -4.54
N LEU A 74 3.94 -6.37 -5.03
CA LEU A 74 4.17 -6.56 -6.46
C LEU A 74 3.24 -7.62 -7.05
N SER A 75 2.88 -8.66 -6.29
CA SER A 75 1.92 -9.67 -6.76
C SER A 75 0.51 -9.09 -6.90
N ILE A 76 0.07 -8.18 -6.02
CA ILE A 76 -1.21 -7.47 -6.17
C ILE A 76 -1.27 -6.70 -7.50
N ILE A 77 -0.18 -6.00 -7.86
CA ILE A 77 -0.13 -5.23 -9.11
C ILE A 77 -0.24 -6.11 -10.35
N SER A 78 0.24 -7.36 -10.29
CA SER A 78 0.13 -8.30 -11.41
C SER A 78 -1.31 -8.70 -11.75
N LEU A 79 -2.26 -8.50 -10.84
CA LEU A 79 -3.68 -8.79 -11.07
C LEU A 79 -4.40 -7.69 -11.83
N ILE A 80 -3.88 -6.46 -11.78
CA ILE A 80 -4.50 -5.31 -12.42
C ILE A 80 -4.40 -5.48 -13.94
N SER A 81 -5.54 -5.36 -14.63
CA SER A 81 -5.58 -5.37 -16.10
C SER A 81 -5.06 -4.05 -16.65
N PHE A 82 -4.12 -4.12 -17.59
CA PHE A 82 -3.67 -2.97 -18.37
C PHE A 82 -4.22 -3.12 -19.78
N ASN A 83 -5.12 -2.21 -20.18
CA ASN A 83 -5.69 -2.17 -21.53
C ASN A 83 -6.27 -3.54 -21.96
N TRP A 84 -7.22 -4.06 -21.19
CA TRP A 84 -7.92 -5.34 -21.38
C TRP A 84 -7.09 -6.62 -21.20
N TYR A 85 -5.76 -6.51 -21.08
CA TYR A 85 -4.88 -7.65 -20.83
C TYR A 85 -4.42 -7.64 -19.36
N SER A 86 -4.74 -8.70 -18.63
CA SER A 86 -4.12 -8.96 -17.34
C SER A 86 -2.80 -9.71 -17.54
N LEU A 87 -1.81 -9.43 -16.68
CA LEU A 87 -0.55 -10.19 -16.67
C LEU A 87 -0.78 -11.64 -16.23
N ILE A 88 -1.75 -11.85 -15.35
CA ILE A 88 -2.22 -13.16 -14.90
C ILE A 88 -3.72 -13.22 -15.15
N ASP A 89 -4.18 -14.21 -15.92
CA ASP A 89 -5.60 -14.44 -16.16
C ASP A 89 -6.15 -15.48 -15.17
N VAL A 90 -6.69 -15.00 -14.05
CA VAL A 90 -7.41 -15.84 -13.07
C VAL A 90 -8.89 -15.48 -13.11
N LYS A 91 -9.75 -16.50 -13.20
CA LYS A 91 -11.22 -16.31 -13.21
C LYS A 91 -11.73 -15.54 -11.98
N HIS A 92 -11.00 -15.62 -10.87
CA HIS A 92 -11.35 -15.04 -9.57
C HIS A 92 -10.37 -13.94 -9.12
N ASN A 93 -9.98 -13.03 -10.02
CA ASN A 93 -9.03 -11.94 -9.73
C ASN A 93 -9.39 -11.12 -8.48
N MET A 94 -10.67 -10.76 -8.29
CA MET A 94 -11.08 -9.96 -7.13
C MET A 94 -10.95 -10.69 -5.79
N LEU A 95 -11.23 -12.00 -5.76
CA LEU A 95 -11.02 -12.81 -4.56
C LEU A 95 -9.53 -12.96 -4.25
N LEU A 96 -8.72 -13.13 -5.29
CA LEU A 96 -7.28 -13.26 -5.12
C LEU A 96 -6.65 -11.94 -4.64
N PHE A 97 -7.15 -10.78 -5.09
CA PHE A 97 -6.78 -9.48 -4.52
C PHE A 97 -7.02 -9.46 -3.01
N PHE A 98 -8.19 -9.90 -2.54
CA PHE A 98 -8.53 -9.93 -1.12
C PHE A 98 -7.64 -10.90 -0.32
N ILE A 99 -7.30 -12.06 -0.88
CA ILE A 99 -6.39 -12.99 -0.21
C ILE A 99 -5.00 -12.37 -0.06
N LEU A 100 -4.50 -11.68 -1.10
CA LEU A 100 -3.19 -11.03 -1.02
C LEU A 100 -3.17 -9.83 -0.05
N SER A 101 -4.26 -9.05 0.03
CA SER A 101 -4.37 -7.99 1.05
C SER A 101 -4.32 -8.56 2.46
N SER A 102 -5.02 -9.68 2.72
CA SER A 102 -4.99 -10.36 4.02
C SER A 102 -3.59 -10.85 4.41
N MET A 103 -2.78 -11.23 3.42
CA MET A 103 -1.40 -11.68 3.64
C MET A 103 -0.46 -10.55 4.10
N MET A 104 -0.76 -9.29 3.75
CA MET A 104 0.05 -8.15 4.17
C MET A 104 0.03 -7.92 5.67
N VAL A 105 -1.10 -8.18 6.33
CA VAL A 105 -1.25 -8.01 7.78
C VAL A 105 -0.24 -8.88 8.55
N TYR A 106 0.02 -10.10 8.07
CA TYR A 106 1.03 -10.98 8.67
C TYR A 106 2.45 -10.41 8.55
N SER A 107 2.78 -9.76 7.43
CA SER A 107 4.11 -9.16 7.25
C SER A 107 4.37 -8.07 8.29
N ILE A 108 3.36 -7.25 8.61
CA ILE A 108 3.46 -6.15 9.58
C ILE A 108 3.60 -6.69 11.02
N LEU A 109 2.84 -7.74 11.36
CA LEU A 109 2.96 -8.40 12.66
C LEU A 109 4.36 -9.00 12.86
N LEU A 110 4.90 -9.66 11.83
CA LEU A 110 6.24 -10.25 11.90
C LEU A 110 7.34 -9.19 12.05
N ILE A 111 7.19 -8.01 11.44
CA ILE A 111 8.14 -6.89 11.62
C ILE A 111 8.17 -6.48 13.09
N GLY A 112 7.01 -6.21 13.70
CA GLY A 112 6.94 -5.78 15.11
C GLY A 112 7.44 -6.81 16.11
N TRP A 113 7.28 -8.10 15.79
CA TRP A 113 7.83 -9.20 16.59
C TRP A 113 9.33 -9.39 16.40
N SER A 114 9.86 -9.17 15.18
CA SER A 114 11.29 -9.31 14.90
C SER A 114 12.18 -8.39 15.73
N SER A 115 11.63 -7.26 16.16
CA SER A 115 12.39 -6.23 16.86
C SER A 115 12.52 -6.42 18.37
N ASN A 116 11.88 -7.44 18.95
CA ASN A 116 12.02 -7.82 20.37
C ASN A 116 11.94 -6.65 21.38
N SER A 117 11.17 -5.60 21.07
CA SER A 117 10.92 -4.47 21.96
C SER A 117 9.42 -4.38 22.29
N LYS A 118 9.08 -4.05 23.53
CA LYS A 118 7.68 -4.00 23.97
C LYS A 118 6.87 -2.95 23.20
N TYR A 119 7.45 -1.79 22.93
CA TYR A 119 6.80 -0.69 22.22
C TYR A 119 6.55 -1.03 20.75
N SER A 120 7.55 -1.57 20.03
CA SER A 120 7.37 -1.99 18.64
C SER A 120 6.30 -3.06 18.49
N TYR A 121 6.27 -4.02 19.42
CA TYR A 121 5.27 -5.08 19.40
C TYR A 121 3.86 -4.54 19.63
N LEU A 122 3.66 -3.67 20.63
CA LEU A 122 2.37 -3.02 20.89
C LEU A 122 1.90 -2.15 19.71
N GLY A 123 2.80 -1.37 19.11
CA GLY A 123 2.50 -0.58 17.91
C GLY A 123 2.04 -1.47 16.75
N SER A 124 2.75 -2.58 16.52
CA SER A 124 2.38 -3.54 15.47
C SER A 124 1.00 -4.17 15.70
N ILE A 125 0.65 -4.57 16.92
CA ILE A 125 -0.67 -5.12 17.24
C ILE A 125 -1.78 -4.10 16.97
N ARG A 126 -1.56 -2.83 17.32
CA ARG A 126 -2.54 -1.77 17.05
C ARG A 126 -2.77 -1.55 15.56
N SER A 127 -1.68 -1.49 14.77
CA SER A 127 -1.80 -1.39 13.31
C SER A 127 -2.53 -2.59 12.70
N VAL A 128 -2.27 -3.80 13.21
CA VAL A 128 -2.92 -5.04 12.77
C VAL A 128 -4.41 -5.02 13.10
N ALA A 129 -4.79 -4.59 14.31
CA ALA A 129 -6.19 -4.48 14.69
C ALA A 129 -6.95 -3.50 13.78
N GLN A 130 -6.33 -2.36 13.44
CA GLN A 130 -6.89 -1.40 12.49
C GLN A 130 -7.08 -2.04 11.10
N MET A 131 -6.03 -2.62 10.52
CA MET A 131 -6.10 -3.21 9.18
C MET A 131 -7.18 -4.29 9.08
N ILE A 132 -7.26 -5.22 10.05
CA ILE A 132 -8.27 -6.29 10.06
C ILE A 132 -9.70 -5.71 10.12
N SER A 133 -9.90 -4.66 10.93
CA SER A 133 -11.22 -4.03 11.06
C SER A 133 -11.70 -3.40 9.74
N TYR A 134 -10.81 -2.77 8.99
CA TYR A 134 -11.13 -2.15 7.71
C TYR A 134 -11.16 -3.16 6.56
N GLU A 135 -10.40 -4.26 6.65
CA GLU A 135 -10.45 -5.36 5.68
C GLU A 135 -11.84 -6.01 5.61
N ALA A 136 -12.51 -6.19 6.74
CA ALA A 136 -13.89 -6.68 6.77
C ALA A 136 -14.86 -5.73 6.03
N SER A 137 -14.69 -4.42 6.20
CA SER A 137 -15.50 -3.43 5.48
C SER A 137 -15.22 -3.44 3.97
N PHE A 138 -13.95 -3.63 3.61
CA PHE A 138 -13.49 -3.72 2.22
C PHE A 138 -14.05 -4.96 1.52
N PHE A 139 -14.10 -6.10 2.21
CA PHE A 139 -14.73 -7.32 1.70
C PHE A 139 -16.19 -7.11 1.32
N MET A 140 -16.98 -6.46 2.19
CA MET A 140 -18.39 -6.18 1.92
C MET A 140 -18.58 -5.27 0.69
N MET A 141 -17.67 -4.30 0.49
CA MET A 141 -17.69 -3.44 -0.70
C MET A 141 -17.33 -4.19 -1.97
N ILE A 142 -16.33 -5.08 -1.95
CA ILE A 142 -16.01 -5.94 -3.11
C ILE A 142 -17.22 -6.81 -3.45
N LEU A 143 -17.85 -7.43 -2.45
CA LEU A 143 -19.03 -8.27 -2.66
C LEU A 143 -20.14 -7.52 -3.38
N PHE A 144 -20.41 -6.28 -2.98
CA PHE A 144 -21.38 -5.42 -3.66
C PHE A 144 -21.00 -5.16 -5.13
N LEU A 145 -19.72 -4.87 -5.42
CA LEU A 145 -19.24 -4.67 -6.79
C LEU A 145 -19.36 -5.94 -7.64
N VAL A 146 -19.07 -7.11 -7.06
CA VAL A 146 -19.24 -8.41 -7.73
C VAL A 146 -20.70 -8.68 -8.05
N LEU A 147 -21.64 -8.30 -7.17
CA LEU A 147 -23.07 -8.46 -7.43
C LEU A 147 -23.52 -7.59 -8.62
N LEU A 148 -22.97 -6.37 -8.76
CA LEU A 148 -23.28 -5.49 -9.89
C LEU A 148 -22.72 -6.02 -11.23
N SER A 149 -21.52 -6.59 -11.23
CA SER A 149 -20.87 -7.12 -12.43
C SER A 149 -21.26 -8.57 -12.77
N GLN A 150 -21.87 -9.30 -11.82
CA GLN A 150 -22.16 -10.73 -11.87
C GLN A 150 -20.93 -11.64 -12.04
N SER A 151 -19.73 -11.13 -11.80
CA SER A 151 -18.47 -11.85 -12.05
C SER A 151 -17.34 -11.38 -11.15
N TYR A 152 -16.43 -12.29 -10.81
CA TYR A 152 -15.21 -11.99 -10.04
C TYR A 152 -13.99 -11.54 -10.87
N SER A 153 -14.08 -11.61 -12.21
CA SER A 153 -13.00 -11.20 -13.09
C SER A 153 -13.01 -9.67 -13.30
N LEU A 154 -11.82 -9.06 -13.19
CA LEU A 154 -11.63 -7.61 -13.37
C LEU A 154 -12.00 -7.14 -14.79
N ILE A 155 -11.70 -7.95 -15.81
CA ILE A 155 -12.02 -7.65 -17.21
C ILE A 155 -13.54 -7.55 -17.43
N GLN A 156 -14.30 -8.48 -16.86
CA GLN A 156 -15.76 -8.47 -16.97
C GLN A 156 -16.37 -7.30 -16.18
N MET A 157 -15.76 -6.92 -15.04
CA MET A 157 -16.14 -5.70 -14.32
C MET A 157 -15.92 -4.45 -15.19
N GLU A 158 -14.80 -4.35 -15.92
CA GLU A 158 -14.54 -3.24 -16.84
C GLU A 158 -15.57 -3.19 -17.99
N LEU A 159 -15.92 -4.34 -18.58
CA LEU A 159 -16.97 -4.44 -19.60
C LEU A 159 -18.34 -3.95 -19.08
N SER A 160 -18.70 -4.31 -17.85
CA SER A 160 -19.97 -3.89 -17.25
C SER A 160 -20.08 -2.37 -17.03
N GLN A 161 -18.94 -1.67 -16.94
CA GLN A 161 -18.89 -0.22 -16.74
C GLN A 161 -18.99 0.59 -18.05
N LEU A 162 -19.03 -0.07 -19.22
CA LEU A 162 -19.11 0.63 -20.51
C LEU A 162 -20.39 1.47 -20.66
N MET A 163 -21.53 0.95 -20.18
CA MET A 163 -22.82 1.67 -20.26
C MET A 163 -22.94 2.76 -19.21
N MET A 164 -22.68 2.43 -17.94
CA MET A 164 -22.69 3.37 -16.82
C MET A 164 -21.56 3.00 -15.88
N LYS A 165 -20.69 3.97 -15.57
CA LYS A 165 -19.62 3.78 -14.60
C LYS A 165 -20.22 3.60 -13.21
N PHE A 166 -19.67 2.66 -12.43
CA PHE A 166 -20.12 2.39 -11.06
C PHE A 166 -20.07 3.62 -10.14
N LEU A 167 -19.18 4.56 -10.42
CA LEU A 167 -19.03 5.80 -9.66
C LEU A 167 -20.32 6.64 -9.66
N TYR A 168 -21.02 6.78 -10.80
CA TYR A 168 -22.20 7.65 -10.88
C TYR A 168 -23.41 7.14 -10.08
N GLY A 169 -23.56 5.82 -9.96
CA GLY A 169 -24.64 5.22 -9.15
C GLY A 169 -24.33 5.13 -7.66
N ASN A 170 -23.04 5.06 -7.29
CA ASN A 170 -22.60 4.63 -5.96
C ASN A 170 -21.55 5.56 -5.34
N MET A 171 -21.77 6.87 -5.37
CA MET A 171 -20.82 7.85 -4.83
C MET A 171 -20.51 7.65 -3.34
N ILE A 172 -21.50 7.25 -2.53
CA ILE A 172 -21.30 6.99 -1.10
C ILE A 172 -20.36 5.81 -0.88
N LEU A 173 -20.55 4.73 -1.66
CA LEU A 173 -19.68 3.56 -1.59
C LEU A 173 -18.27 3.90 -2.05
N PHE A 174 -18.09 4.78 -3.03
CA PHE A 174 -16.78 5.26 -3.42
C PHE A 174 -16.05 6.00 -2.28
N ILE A 175 -16.76 6.84 -1.53
CA ILE A 175 -16.18 7.54 -0.37
C ILE A 175 -15.82 6.55 0.75
N MET A 176 -16.71 5.59 1.05
CA MET A 176 -16.43 4.53 2.03
C MET A 176 -15.23 3.69 1.61
N TRP A 177 -15.13 3.35 0.32
CA TRP A 177 -14.01 2.61 -0.25
C TRP A 177 -12.70 3.39 -0.08
N PHE A 178 -12.70 4.68 -0.45
CA PHE A 178 -11.52 5.54 -0.30
C PHE A 178 -11.05 5.64 1.16
N LEU A 179 -11.98 5.81 2.12
CA LEU A 179 -11.65 5.84 3.54
C LEU A 179 -11.09 4.49 4.02
N SER A 180 -11.66 3.38 3.57
CA SER A 180 -11.15 2.04 3.92
C SER A 180 -9.73 1.80 3.38
N CYS A 181 -9.42 2.23 2.15
CA CYS A 181 -8.08 2.12 1.58
C CYS A 181 -7.05 2.99 2.33
N LEU A 182 -7.44 4.20 2.78
CA LEU A 182 -6.57 5.04 3.61
C LEU A 182 -6.27 4.38 4.96
N ALA A 183 -7.28 3.81 5.59
CA ALA A 183 -7.15 3.17 6.88
C ALA A 183 -6.36 1.84 6.82
N GLU A 184 -6.55 1.05 5.76
CA GLU A 184 -5.80 -0.19 5.53
C GLU A 184 -4.31 0.08 5.27
N THR A 185 -3.97 1.17 4.58
CA THR A 185 -2.58 1.56 4.31
C THR A 185 -1.92 2.36 5.45
N ASN A 186 -2.59 2.49 6.60
CA ASN A 186 -2.16 3.30 7.76
C ASN A 186 -1.74 4.74 7.38
N ARG A 187 -2.32 5.31 6.32
CA ARG A 187 -1.97 6.67 5.90
C ARG A 187 -2.77 7.70 6.69
N SER A 188 -2.19 8.90 6.84
CA SER A 188 -2.87 10.04 7.46
C SER A 188 -4.27 10.24 6.86
N PRO A 189 -5.34 10.33 7.67
CA PRO A 189 -5.37 10.61 9.11
C PRO A 189 -5.29 9.38 10.04
N PHE A 190 -5.23 8.16 9.51
CA PHE A 190 -5.31 6.92 10.30
C PHE A 190 -3.94 6.36 10.71
N ASP A 191 -2.99 7.24 10.99
CA ASP A 191 -1.58 6.92 11.23
C ASP A 191 -1.20 6.92 12.72
N PHE A 192 -2.13 6.47 13.57
CA PHE A 192 -1.94 6.50 15.02
C PHE A 192 -0.86 5.53 15.51
N ALA A 193 -0.68 4.41 14.80
CA ALA A 193 0.27 3.38 15.19
C ALA A 193 1.72 3.79 14.92
N GLU A 194 2.01 4.53 13.84
CA GLU A 194 3.37 5.01 13.57
C GLU A 194 3.72 6.19 14.48
N GLY A 195 2.82 7.18 14.62
CA GLY A 195 3.07 8.37 15.43
C GLY A 195 3.35 8.10 16.92
N GLU A 196 2.73 7.07 17.51
CA GLU A 196 3.02 6.66 18.91
C GLU A 196 4.30 5.81 19.02
N SER A 197 4.74 5.14 17.95
CA SER A 197 5.96 4.33 17.95
C SER A 197 7.25 5.15 17.83
N GLU A 198 7.13 6.38 17.34
CA GLU A 198 8.22 7.37 17.28
C GLU A 198 8.51 8.04 18.64
N LEU A 199 7.60 7.91 19.61
CA LEU A 199 7.72 8.40 20.99
C LEU A 199 8.43 7.39 21.90
#